data_AF-A0A1Y1XK52-F1
#
_entry.id   AF-A0A1Y1XK52-F1
#
_cell.length_a   1.000
_cell.length_b   1.000
_cell.length_c   1.000
_cell.angle_alpha   90.00
_cell.angle_beta   90.00
_cell.angle_gamma   90.00
#
_symmetry.space_group_name_H-M   'P 1'
#
loop_
_entity.id
_entity.type
_entity.pdbx_description
1 polymer ?
#
loop_
_entity_poly.entity_id
_entity_poly.type
_entity_poly.pdbx_seq_one_letter_code
_entity_poly.pdbx_strand_id
1 'polypeptide(L)'
;MLFWFFKAVYNTSKFAFIFLTLTLAFELAGKEYGLFLSGLEFLLFSTFALLRAVIPSTSVRGVVGAVEAILTLSVVTGGPRLFDFVQPYLFLLISPWQLFLQLALPISVLLEGLASVIVFCEIGKVVNHTVQVREGTQPLFLGGAVGISALTCFGIYAILGSAVSSTYGFFMGCSVTCAVALCAFAMYSEKNSIVDSVLLIAYITFNFWMISNPLNETPIHIEQPGLDWSYLNVLSLDWQAVILYLSKIFSNLLGFLWSISDQFIISLFYRFGVIYAGIRIVTLLRLSEETDPFESNVSFIGVLRLLVKPLFVAMYTYSLMIHHGHFTAYSQFFQWLNILWSIGVYVDATFLAYEDSPSLVDHWKTE
;
A
#
# COMPACT_ATOMS: atom_id res chain seq x y z
N MET A 1 29.08 6.67 1.38
CA MET A 1 28.00 5.77 0.91
C MET A 1 27.40 4.91 2.03
N LEU A 2 28.20 4.22 2.83
CA LEU A 2 27.72 3.31 3.89
C LEU A 2 26.73 3.96 4.90
N PHE A 3 27.01 5.16 5.39
CA PHE A 3 26.14 5.88 6.33
C PHE A 3 24.76 6.24 5.74
N TRP A 4 24.72 6.65 4.47
CA TRP A 4 23.48 6.95 3.76
C TRP A 4 22.63 5.70 3.54
N PHE A 5 23.29 4.58 3.21
CA PHE A 5 22.64 3.28 3.07
C PHE A 5 22.00 2.85 4.40
N PHE A 6 22.75 2.87 5.51
CA PHE A 6 22.20 2.53 6.82
C PHE A 6 21.05 3.44 7.24
N LYS A 7 21.16 4.74 6.97
CA LYS A 7 20.07 5.71 7.24
C LYS A 7 18.82 5.42 6.41
N ALA A 8 18.98 5.04 5.14
CA ALA A 8 17.88 4.67 4.27
C ALA A 8 17.20 3.38 4.75
N VAL A 9 17.98 2.32 5.00
CA VAL A 9 17.48 1.03 5.50
C VAL A 9 16.73 1.21 6.83
N TYR A 10 17.28 1.99 7.75
CA TYR A 10 16.66 2.26 9.04
C TYR A 10 15.34 3.04 8.94
N ASN A 11 15.26 4.02 8.02
CA ASN A 11 14.02 4.76 7.82
C ASN A 11 12.96 3.90 7.14
N THR A 12 13.34 3.07 6.16
CA THR A 12 12.42 2.14 5.49
C THR A 12 11.92 1.07 6.45
N SER A 13 12.79 0.50 7.30
CA SER A 13 12.38 -0.53 8.27
C SER A 13 11.42 0.01 9.32
N LYS A 14 11.59 1.26 9.76
CA LYS A 14 10.64 1.94 10.66
C LYS A 14 9.25 2.06 10.07
N PHE A 15 9.15 2.51 8.82
CA PHE A 15 7.85 2.63 8.15
C PHE A 15 7.21 1.27 7.91
N ALA A 16 7.99 0.28 7.48
CA ALA A 16 7.51 -1.08 7.32
C ALA A 16 6.98 -1.66 8.64
N PHE A 17 7.66 -1.40 9.75
CA PHE A 17 7.24 -1.85 11.09
C PHE A 17 5.90 -1.23 11.53
N ILE A 18 5.69 0.07 11.26
CA ILE A 18 4.42 0.76 11.54
C ILE A 18 3.28 0.09 10.76
N PHE A 19 3.45 -0.08 9.45
CA PHE A 19 2.42 -0.69 8.60
C PHE A 19 2.12 -2.14 8.97
N LEU A 20 3.15 -2.93 9.27
CA LEU A 20 3.00 -4.28 9.76
C LEU A 20 2.19 -4.30 11.07
N THR A 21 2.54 -3.44 12.03
CA THR A 21 1.83 -3.34 13.32
C THR A 21 0.36 -2.96 13.10
N LEU A 22 0.11 -2.00 12.22
CA LEU A 22 -1.24 -1.49 11.98
C LEU A 22 -2.09 -2.55 11.25
N THR A 23 -1.52 -3.35 10.34
CA THR A 23 -2.25 -4.51 9.78
C THR A 23 -2.58 -5.54 10.85
N LEU A 24 -1.59 -5.92 11.68
CA LEU A 24 -1.82 -6.84 12.77
C LEU A 24 -2.85 -6.33 13.78
N ALA A 25 -2.90 -5.02 14.01
CA ALA A 25 -3.89 -4.38 14.87
C ALA A 25 -5.32 -4.57 14.34
N PHE A 26 -5.54 -4.40 13.02
CA PHE A 26 -6.85 -4.63 12.41
C PHE A 26 -7.21 -6.13 12.38
N GLU A 27 -6.27 -7.01 12.06
CA GLU A 27 -6.56 -8.45 11.94
C GLU A 27 -6.76 -9.16 13.28
N LEU A 28 -5.94 -8.84 14.30
CA LEU A 28 -5.93 -9.58 15.57
C LEU A 28 -6.80 -8.93 16.65
N ALA A 29 -6.79 -7.60 16.72
CA ALA A 29 -7.47 -6.85 17.78
C ALA A 29 -8.77 -6.18 17.31
N GLY A 30 -9.07 -6.29 16.02
CA GLY A 30 -10.31 -5.81 15.42
C GLY A 30 -10.32 -4.32 15.07
N LYS A 31 -11.42 -3.91 14.44
CA LYS A 31 -11.63 -2.58 13.87
C LYS A 31 -11.35 -1.43 14.85
N GLU A 32 -11.88 -1.51 16.06
CA GLU A 32 -11.82 -0.40 17.02
C GLU A 32 -10.39 -0.11 17.48
N TYR A 33 -9.62 -1.17 17.75
CA TYR A 33 -8.21 -1.05 18.12
C TYR A 33 -7.36 -0.55 16.95
N GLY A 34 -7.61 -1.07 15.73
CA GLY A 34 -6.94 -0.58 14.52
C GLY A 34 -7.21 0.90 14.22
N LEU A 35 -8.46 1.35 14.38
CA LEU A 35 -8.84 2.76 14.22
C LEU A 35 -8.24 3.65 15.30
N PHE A 36 -8.18 3.18 16.55
CA PHE A 36 -7.54 3.90 17.64
C PHE A 36 -6.04 4.09 17.38
N LEU A 37 -5.33 3.01 17.05
CA LEU A 37 -3.90 3.03 16.80
C LEU A 37 -3.54 3.94 15.61
N SER A 38 -4.25 3.77 14.49
CA SER A 38 -4.06 4.61 13.30
C SER A 38 -4.36 6.09 13.54
N GLY A 39 -5.43 6.39 14.29
CA GLY A 39 -5.79 7.77 14.65
C GLY A 39 -4.73 8.42 15.53
N LEU A 40 -4.19 7.69 16.51
CA LEU A 40 -3.08 8.17 17.35
C LEU A 40 -1.82 8.44 16.54
N GLU A 41 -1.44 7.51 15.66
CA GLU A 41 -0.27 7.69 14.79
C GLU A 41 -0.44 8.89 13.85
N PHE A 42 -1.64 9.07 13.29
CA PHE A 42 -1.96 10.22 12.46
C PHE A 42 -1.81 11.54 13.22
N LEU A 43 -2.34 11.64 14.44
CA LEU A 43 -2.21 12.83 15.28
C LEU A 43 -0.76 13.08 15.69
N LEU A 44 -0.03 12.03 16.04
CA LEU A 44 1.40 12.11 16.37
C LEU A 44 2.18 12.65 15.16
N PHE A 45 2.04 12.06 13.98
CA PHE A 45 2.77 12.54 12.80
C PHE A 45 2.35 13.95 12.38
N SER A 46 1.08 14.30 12.51
CA SER A 46 0.58 15.65 12.20
C SER A 46 1.15 16.70 13.17
N THR A 47 1.17 16.42 14.47
CA THR A 47 1.74 17.33 15.48
C THR A 47 3.24 17.51 15.28
N PHE A 48 3.99 16.43 15.03
CA PHE A 48 5.42 16.51 14.75
C PHE A 48 5.74 17.20 13.41
N ALA A 49 4.88 17.04 12.40
CA ALA A 49 4.96 17.78 11.15
C ALA A 49 4.82 19.29 11.39
N LEU A 50 3.79 19.71 12.14
CA LEU A 50 3.57 21.12 12.48
C LEU A 50 4.70 21.70 13.35
N LEU A 51 5.18 20.95 14.35
CA LEU A 51 6.31 21.37 15.17
C LEU A 51 7.57 21.60 14.33
N ARG A 52 7.85 20.75 13.33
CA ARG A 52 8.97 20.96 12.40
C ARG A 52 8.80 22.19 11.52
N ALA A 53 7.57 22.57 11.17
CA ALA A 53 7.29 23.77 10.41
C ALA A 53 7.64 25.04 11.22
N VAL A 54 7.30 25.03 12.51
CA VAL A 54 7.48 26.19 13.39
C VAL A 54 8.93 26.35 13.86
N ILE A 55 9.69 25.24 13.98
CA ILE A 55 11.05 25.26 14.53
C ILE A 55 12.10 25.59 13.44
N PRO A 56 12.80 26.74 13.55
CA PRO A 56 13.78 27.16 12.54
C PRO A 56 15.13 26.44 12.65
N SER A 57 15.51 25.95 13.83
CA SER A 57 16.85 25.40 14.07
C SER A 57 16.99 23.93 13.65
N THR A 58 18.05 23.64 12.90
CA THR A 58 18.36 22.30 12.36
C THR A 58 18.68 21.28 13.44
N SER A 59 19.37 21.67 14.51
CA SER A 59 19.68 20.79 15.65
C SER A 59 18.42 20.35 16.41
N VAL A 60 17.45 21.25 16.60
CA VAL A 60 16.20 20.93 17.32
C VAL A 60 15.31 20.02 16.47
N ARG A 61 15.30 20.17 15.14
CA ARG A 61 14.60 19.22 14.25
C ARG A 61 15.10 17.78 14.38
N GLY A 62 16.40 17.60 14.62
CA GLY A 62 17.00 16.29 14.89
C GLY A 62 16.46 15.67 16.18
N VAL A 63 16.42 16.44 17.27
CA VAL A 63 15.85 16.01 18.56
C VAL A 63 14.37 15.69 18.43
N VAL A 64 13.60 16.56 17.76
CA VAL A 64 12.17 16.36 17.48
C VAL A 64 11.93 15.04 16.72
N GLY A 65 12.81 14.68 15.78
CA GLY A 65 12.73 13.39 15.08
C GLY A 65 13.10 12.17 15.93
N ALA A 66 14.02 12.32 16.89
CA ALA A 66 14.31 11.26 17.85
C ALA A 66 13.12 11.04 18.81
N VAL A 67 12.51 12.12 19.29
CA VAL A 67 11.31 12.07 20.15
C VAL A 67 10.13 11.45 19.40
N GLU A 68 9.88 11.85 18.14
CA GLU A 68 8.86 11.23 17.28
C GLU A 68 9.06 9.70 17.23
N ALA A 69 10.28 9.24 16.97
CA ALA A 69 10.57 7.81 16.85
C ALA A 69 10.36 7.03 18.16
N ILE A 70 10.73 7.62 19.30
CA ILE A 70 10.53 7.01 20.63
C ILE A 70 9.04 6.92 20.94
N LEU A 71 8.28 7.99 20.66
CA LEU A 71 6.85 8.03 20.90
C LEU A 71 6.09 7.07 19.98
N THR A 72 6.45 6.98 18.70
CA THR A 72 5.87 5.98 17.79
C THR A 72 6.11 4.56 18.30
N LEU A 73 7.34 4.24 18.71
CA LEU A 73 7.63 2.93 19.27
C LEU A 73 6.82 2.66 20.55
N SER A 74 6.67 3.68 21.40
CA SER A 74 5.89 3.61 22.63
C SER A 74 4.40 3.40 22.37
N VAL A 75 3.83 4.05 21.34
CA VAL A 75 2.44 3.87 20.91
C VAL A 75 2.23 2.46 20.39
N VAL A 76 3.16 1.92 19.60
CA VAL A 76 3.09 0.55 19.09
C VAL A 76 3.18 -0.49 20.23
N THR A 77 4.14 -0.35 21.15
CA THR A 77 4.34 -1.34 22.22
C THR A 77 3.37 -1.19 23.38
N GLY A 78 2.97 0.05 23.68
CA GLY A 78 2.07 0.39 24.79
C GLY A 78 0.60 0.52 24.40
N GLY A 79 0.30 0.44 23.10
CA GLY A 79 -1.03 0.58 22.52
C GLY A 79 -2.12 -0.22 23.22
N PRO A 80 -1.93 -1.52 23.54
CA PRO A 80 -2.97 -2.31 24.19
C PRO A 80 -3.35 -1.77 25.58
N ARG A 81 -2.36 -1.41 26.40
CA ARG A 81 -2.60 -0.85 27.74
C ARG A 81 -3.25 0.52 27.68
N LEU A 82 -2.86 1.34 26.71
CA LEU A 82 -3.48 2.65 26.47
C LEU A 82 -4.92 2.49 25.98
N PHE A 83 -5.19 1.50 25.14
CA PHE A 83 -6.54 1.22 24.66
C PHE A 83 -7.47 0.82 25.80
N ASP A 84 -7.04 -0.10 26.68
CA ASP A 84 -7.81 -0.49 27.86
C ASP A 84 -8.08 0.71 28.80
N PHE A 85 -7.08 1.58 28.97
CA PHE A 85 -7.21 2.78 29.81
C PHE A 85 -8.17 3.82 29.21
N VAL A 86 -8.12 4.03 27.89
CA VAL A 86 -8.88 5.07 27.18
C VAL A 86 -10.22 4.53 26.65
N GLN A 87 -10.52 3.24 26.85
CA GLN A 87 -11.74 2.56 26.41
C GLN A 87 -13.03 3.40 26.56
N PRO A 88 -13.31 4.04 27.72
CA PRO A 88 -14.54 4.83 27.89
C PRO A 88 -14.60 6.11 27.02
N TYR A 89 -13.46 6.59 26.52
CA TYR A 89 -13.34 7.82 25.72
C TYR A 89 -13.03 7.55 24.25
N LEU A 90 -12.92 6.29 23.83
CA LEU A 90 -12.54 5.90 22.46
C LEU A 90 -13.41 6.58 21.38
N PHE A 91 -14.70 6.77 21.66
CA PHE A 91 -15.63 7.40 20.72
C PHE A 91 -15.18 8.80 20.29
N LEU A 92 -14.49 9.55 21.16
CA LEU A 92 -14.00 10.90 20.86
C LEU A 92 -12.91 10.92 19.79
N LEU A 93 -12.14 9.84 19.66
CA LEU A 93 -11.09 9.72 18.65
C LEU A 93 -11.57 8.91 17.44
N ILE A 94 -12.20 7.75 17.67
CA ILE A 94 -12.58 6.81 16.61
C ILE A 94 -13.64 7.40 15.70
N SER A 95 -14.68 8.04 16.25
CA SER A 95 -15.79 8.58 15.44
C SER A 95 -15.35 9.66 14.44
N PRO A 96 -14.65 10.74 14.85
CA PRO A 96 -14.19 11.74 13.89
C PRO A 96 -13.13 11.19 12.94
N TRP A 97 -12.27 10.26 13.40
CA TRP A 97 -11.28 9.63 12.55
C TRP A 97 -11.94 8.78 11.46
N GLN A 98 -12.95 7.98 11.81
CA GLN A 98 -13.72 7.20 10.84
C GLN A 98 -14.46 8.12 9.85
N LEU A 99 -15.05 9.23 10.32
CA LEU A 99 -15.70 10.20 9.44
C LEU A 99 -14.70 10.83 8.47
N PHE A 100 -13.52 11.21 8.96
CA PHE A 100 -12.45 11.74 8.12
C PHE A 100 -12.04 10.74 7.03
N LEU A 101 -11.85 9.47 7.39
CA LEU A 101 -11.50 8.41 6.43
C LEU A 101 -12.63 8.17 5.40
N GLN A 102 -13.89 8.25 5.81
CA GLN A 102 -15.04 8.15 4.90
C GLN A 102 -15.10 9.33 3.92
N LEU A 103 -14.81 10.55 4.39
CA LEU A 103 -14.77 11.74 3.54
C LEU A 103 -13.55 11.74 2.60
N ALA A 104 -12.43 11.18 3.04
CA ALA A 104 -11.21 11.04 2.23
C ALA A 104 -11.26 9.86 1.25
N LEU A 105 -12.27 8.99 1.35
CA LEU A 105 -12.46 7.82 0.51
C LEU A 105 -12.35 8.10 -1.01
N PRO A 106 -13.09 9.04 -1.61
CA PRO A 106 -13.03 9.29 -3.06
C PRO A 106 -11.61 9.59 -3.56
N ILE A 107 -10.89 10.44 -2.83
CA ILE A 107 -9.54 10.85 -3.21
C ILE A 107 -8.57 9.69 -3.01
N SER A 108 -8.72 8.95 -1.91
CA SER A 108 -7.83 7.82 -1.58
C SER A 108 -7.94 6.69 -2.60
N VAL A 109 -9.16 6.37 -3.06
CA VAL A 109 -9.38 5.39 -4.15
C VAL A 109 -8.64 5.80 -5.42
N LEU A 110 -8.85 7.03 -5.88
CA LEU A 110 -8.27 7.48 -7.15
C LEU A 110 -6.74 7.55 -7.08
N LEU A 111 -6.20 7.96 -5.94
CA LEU A 111 -4.76 7.94 -5.69
C LEU A 111 -4.19 6.52 -5.64
N GLU A 112 -4.95 5.56 -5.12
CA GLU A 112 -4.59 4.15 -5.11
C GLU A 112 -4.50 3.57 -6.53
N GLY A 113 -5.47 3.87 -7.40
CA GLY A 113 -5.42 3.53 -8.82
C GLY A 113 -4.22 4.16 -9.54
N LEU A 114 -4.02 5.47 -9.35
CA LEU A 114 -2.88 6.21 -9.90
C LEU A 114 -1.54 5.60 -9.46
N ALA A 115 -1.40 5.32 -8.16
CA ALA A 115 -0.20 4.73 -7.59
C ALA A 115 0.09 3.35 -8.19
N SER A 116 -0.95 2.52 -8.35
CA SER A 116 -0.83 1.18 -8.93
C SER A 116 -0.34 1.25 -10.38
N VAL A 117 -0.91 2.13 -11.20
CA VAL A 117 -0.48 2.32 -12.60
C VAL A 117 0.98 2.76 -12.68
N ILE A 118 1.41 3.70 -11.83
CA ILE A 118 2.82 4.14 -11.78
C ILE A 118 3.75 2.96 -11.45
N VAL A 119 3.38 2.12 -10.48
CA VAL A 119 4.15 0.93 -10.13
C VAL A 119 4.27 -0.02 -11.32
N PHE A 120 3.17 -0.25 -12.05
CA PHE A 120 3.18 -1.15 -13.21
C PHE A 120 4.10 -0.64 -14.32
N CYS A 121 4.04 0.64 -14.64
CA CYS A 121 4.94 1.26 -15.63
C CYS A 121 6.42 1.14 -15.21
N GLU A 122 6.73 1.35 -13.93
CA GLU A 122 8.10 1.24 -13.42
C GLU A 122 8.62 -0.20 -13.44
N ILE A 123 7.77 -1.18 -13.06
CA ILE A 123 8.11 -2.60 -13.21
C ILE A 123 8.35 -2.92 -14.69
N GLY A 124 7.51 -2.44 -15.60
CA GLY A 124 7.68 -2.61 -17.04
C GLY A 124 9.03 -2.08 -17.54
N LYS A 125 9.45 -0.88 -17.12
CA LYS A 125 10.77 -0.31 -17.44
C LYS A 125 11.92 -1.17 -16.91
N VAL A 126 11.83 -1.63 -15.66
CA VAL A 126 12.85 -2.49 -15.06
C VAL A 126 12.96 -3.83 -15.79
N VAL A 127 11.82 -4.43 -16.17
CA VAL A 127 11.78 -5.67 -16.95
C VAL A 127 12.42 -5.45 -18.31
N ASN A 128 12.01 -4.41 -19.05
CA ASN A 128 12.57 -4.11 -20.37
C ASN A 128 14.08 -3.85 -20.30
N HIS A 129 14.54 -3.08 -19.31
CA HIS A 129 15.96 -2.86 -19.09
C HIS A 129 16.71 -4.17 -18.80
N THR A 130 16.16 -5.04 -17.96
CA THR A 130 16.78 -6.33 -17.61
C THR A 130 16.85 -7.25 -18.83
N VAL A 131 15.79 -7.29 -19.63
CA VAL A 131 15.72 -8.09 -20.87
C VAL A 131 16.72 -7.62 -21.91
N GLN A 132 16.98 -6.31 -22.02
CA GLN A 132 17.97 -5.76 -22.94
C GLN A 132 19.41 -6.00 -22.49
N VAL A 133 19.68 -5.94 -21.18
CA VAL A 133 21.03 -6.09 -20.63
C VAL A 133 21.46 -7.54 -20.54
N ARG A 134 20.54 -8.49 -20.32
CA ARG A 134 20.87 -9.89 -20.07
C ARG A 134 20.17 -10.83 -21.05
N GLU A 135 20.95 -11.38 -21.97
CA GLU A 135 20.48 -12.44 -22.87
C GLU A 135 20.02 -13.67 -22.05
N GLY A 136 18.84 -14.22 -22.40
CA GLY A 136 18.26 -15.40 -21.75
C GLY A 136 17.27 -15.15 -20.61
N THR A 137 17.02 -13.91 -20.18
CA THR A 137 15.96 -13.61 -19.18
C THR A 137 14.56 -13.45 -19.79
N GLN A 138 14.47 -13.34 -21.13
CA GLN A 138 13.21 -13.23 -21.88
C GLN A 138 12.17 -14.32 -21.54
N PRO A 139 12.48 -15.64 -21.56
CA PRO A 139 11.49 -16.67 -21.26
C PRO A 139 10.99 -16.61 -19.82
N LEU A 140 11.80 -16.12 -18.87
CA LEU A 140 11.39 -15.98 -17.47
C LEU A 140 10.28 -14.93 -17.31
N PHE A 141 10.48 -13.73 -17.88
CA PHE A 141 9.50 -12.65 -17.80
C PHE A 141 8.24 -12.97 -18.60
N LEU A 142 8.39 -13.59 -19.77
CA LEU A 142 7.25 -14.05 -20.57
C LEU A 142 6.46 -15.14 -19.85
N GLY A 143 7.14 -16.13 -19.25
CA GLY A 143 6.51 -17.17 -18.45
C GLY A 143 5.78 -16.61 -17.23
N GLY A 144 6.37 -15.62 -16.55
CA GLY A 144 5.73 -14.88 -15.46
C GLY A 144 4.45 -14.15 -15.91
N ALA A 145 4.52 -13.44 -17.04
CA ALA A 145 3.36 -12.74 -17.60
C ALA A 145 2.23 -13.71 -17.99
N VAL A 146 2.56 -14.86 -18.58
CA VAL A 146 1.58 -15.90 -18.90
C VAL A 146 0.96 -16.48 -17.63
N GLY A 147 1.76 -16.74 -16.59
CA GLY A 147 1.28 -17.21 -15.30
C GLY A 147 0.29 -16.24 -14.64
N ILE A 148 0.63 -14.96 -14.60
CA ILE A 148 -0.25 -13.91 -14.05
C ILE A 148 -1.53 -13.80 -14.88
N SER A 149 -1.43 -13.85 -16.21
CA SER A 149 -2.61 -13.83 -17.09
C SER A 149 -3.55 -15.01 -16.84
N ALA A 150 -3.00 -16.22 -16.67
CA ALA A 150 -3.78 -17.42 -16.38
C ALA A 150 -4.50 -17.33 -15.02
N LEU A 151 -3.79 -16.86 -13.98
CA LEU A 151 -4.38 -16.60 -12.66
C LEU A 151 -5.51 -15.57 -12.74
N THR A 152 -5.32 -14.54 -13.58
CA THR A 152 -6.30 -13.48 -13.77
C THR A 152 -7.57 -14.01 -14.46
N CYS A 153 -7.42 -14.80 -15.53
CA CYS A 153 -8.54 -15.47 -16.18
C CYS A 153 -9.29 -16.41 -15.21
N PHE A 154 -8.56 -17.17 -14.41
CA PHE A 154 -9.15 -18.03 -13.38
C PHE A 154 -9.92 -17.22 -12.32
N GLY A 155 -9.35 -16.09 -11.87
CA GLY A 155 -10.00 -15.19 -10.92
C GLY A 155 -11.31 -14.62 -11.46
N ILE A 156 -11.32 -14.14 -12.71
CA ILE A 156 -12.54 -13.66 -13.36
C ILE A 156 -13.58 -14.79 -13.48
N TYR A 157 -13.15 -16.00 -13.87
CA TYR A 157 -14.04 -17.16 -13.95
C TYR A 157 -14.67 -17.49 -12.58
N ALA A 158 -13.86 -17.48 -11.51
CA ALA A 158 -14.34 -17.74 -10.16
C ALA A 158 -15.38 -16.71 -9.70
N ILE A 159 -15.16 -15.41 -10.01
CA ILE A 159 -16.08 -14.32 -9.70
C ILE A 159 -17.39 -14.47 -10.49
N LEU A 160 -17.32 -14.79 -11.79
CA LEU A 160 -18.51 -15.01 -12.61
C LEU A 160 -19.31 -16.24 -12.17
N GLY A 161 -18.65 -17.25 -11.61
CA GLY A 161 -19.29 -18.42 -11.01
C GLY A 161 -20.14 -18.10 -9.77
N SER A 162 -19.78 -17.04 -9.03
CA SER A 162 -20.56 -16.56 -7.89
C SER A 162 -21.69 -15.62 -8.33
N ALA A 163 -22.84 -16.17 -8.75
CA ALA A 163 -24.15 -15.52 -8.99
C ALA A 163 -24.17 -13.97 -9.01
N VAL A 164 -23.43 -13.36 -9.95
CA VAL A 164 -23.31 -11.91 -10.05
C VAL A 164 -24.60 -11.32 -10.63
N SER A 165 -25.01 -10.13 -10.15
CA SER A 165 -26.12 -9.40 -10.77
C SER A 165 -25.82 -9.06 -12.24
N SER A 166 -26.85 -9.05 -13.10
CA SER A 166 -26.65 -8.81 -14.55
C SER A 166 -25.98 -7.46 -14.85
N THR A 167 -26.24 -6.45 -14.02
CA THR A 167 -25.63 -5.11 -14.13
C THR A 167 -24.13 -5.14 -13.90
N TYR A 168 -23.65 -5.80 -12.83
CA TYR A 168 -22.21 -5.87 -12.56
C TYR A 168 -21.48 -6.73 -13.60
N GLY A 169 -22.13 -7.77 -14.12
CA GLY A 169 -21.59 -8.58 -15.23
C GLY A 169 -21.31 -7.75 -16.49
N PHE A 170 -22.20 -6.81 -16.84
CA PHE A 170 -22.00 -5.90 -17.97
C PHE A 170 -20.77 -5.00 -17.80
N PHE A 171 -20.65 -4.33 -16.65
CA PHE A 171 -19.51 -3.44 -16.38
C PHE A 171 -18.17 -4.18 -16.29
N MET A 172 -18.16 -5.41 -15.75
CA MET A 172 -16.99 -6.27 -15.78
C MET A 172 -16.59 -6.60 -17.21
N GLY A 173 -17.55 -7.00 -18.06
CA GLY A 173 -17.32 -7.28 -19.47
C GLY A 173 -16.70 -6.11 -20.21
N CYS A 174 -17.28 -4.91 -20.11
CA CYS A 174 -16.76 -3.70 -20.74
C CYS A 174 -15.32 -3.39 -20.30
N SER A 175 -15.05 -3.50 -18.99
CA SER A 175 -13.73 -3.20 -18.42
C SER A 175 -12.68 -4.20 -18.88
N VAL A 176 -13.00 -5.50 -18.92
CA VAL A 176 -12.10 -6.55 -19.44
C VAL A 176 -11.84 -6.36 -20.93
N THR A 177 -12.88 -6.08 -21.74
CA THR A 177 -12.69 -5.82 -23.18
C THR A 177 -11.79 -4.61 -23.41
N CYS A 178 -11.97 -3.53 -22.63
CA CYS A 178 -11.11 -2.35 -22.71
C CYS A 178 -9.66 -2.69 -22.34
N ALA A 179 -9.45 -3.43 -21.24
CA ALA A 179 -8.12 -3.83 -20.81
C ALA A 179 -7.40 -4.72 -21.85
N VAL A 180 -8.11 -5.67 -22.47
CA VAL A 180 -7.57 -6.51 -23.54
C VAL A 180 -7.23 -5.68 -24.79
N ALA A 181 -8.09 -4.74 -25.18
CA ALA A 181 -7.82 -3.83 -26.30
C ALA A 181 -6.57 -2.97 -26.03
N LEU A 182 -6.40 -2.50 -24.79
CA LEU A 182 -5.20 -1.76 -24.39
C LEU A 182 -3.95 -2.62 -24.37
N CYS A 183 -4.04 -3.89 -23.97
CA CYS A 183 -2.92 -4.82 -24.08
C CYS A 183 -2.51 -5.01 -25.55
N ALA A 184 -3.48 -5.16 -26.45
CA ALA A 184 -3.19 -5.25 -27.89
C ALA A 184 -2.55 -3.97 -28.42
N PHE A 185 -3.02 -2.80 -27.99
CA PHE A 185 -2.44 -1.50 -28.35
C PHE A 185 -1.03 -1.31 -27.78
N ALA A 186 -0.80 -1.74 -26.53
CA ALA A 186 0.51 -1.68 -25.88
C ALA A 186 1.53 -2.57 -26.61
N MET A 187 1.12 -3.78 -27.05
CA MET A 187 1.95 -4.64 -27.90
C MET A 187 2.25 -4.01 -29.25
N TYR A 188 1.26 -3.36 -29.87
CA TYR A 188 1.45 -2.65 -31.14
C TYR A 188 2.41 -1.46 -31.01
N SER A 189 2.46 -0.83 -29.84
CA SER A 189 3.29 0.36 -29.61
C SER A 189 4.78 0.06 -29.41
N GLU A 190 5.18 -1.22 -29.33
CA GLU A 190 6.55 -1.75 -29.16
C GLU A 190 7.39 -1.21 -27.97
N LYS A 191 6.90 -0.21 -27.25
CA LYS A 191 7.59 0.47 -26.15
C LYS A 191 7.19 -0.02 -24.77
N ASN A 192 5.96 -0.51 -24.62
CA ASN A 192 5.47 -1.02 -23.35
C ASN A 192 5.86 -2.48 -23.16
N SER A 193 6.14 -2.85 -21.91
CA SER A 193 6.46 -4.24 -21.58
C SER A 193 5.17 -5.03 -21.49
N ILE A 194 5.09 -6.22 -22.09
CA ILE A 194 3.91 -7.10 -21.93
C ILE A 194 3.55 -7.31 -20.44
N VAL A 195 4.55 -7.25 -19.56
CA VAL A 195 4.37 -7.35 -18.10
C VAL A 195 3.51 -6.22 -17.53
N ASP A 196 3.64 -4.99 -18.01
CA ASP A 196 2.86 -3.85 -17.48
C ASP A 196 1.36 -4.00 -17.76
N SER A 197 1.00 -4.49 -18.94
CA SER A 197 -0.39 -4.63 -19.37
C SER A 197 -1.06 -5.80 -18.65
N VAL A 198 -0.32 -6.88 -18.43
CA VAL A 198 -0.78 -8.03 -17.64
C VAL A 198 -1.01 -7.65 -16.18
N LEU A 199 -0.13 -6.83 -15.58
CA LEU A 199 -0.31 -6.33 -14.22
C LEU A 199 -1.57 -5.45 -14.10
N LEU A 200 -1.88 -4.65 -15.12
CA LEU A 200 -3.13 -3.88 -15.16
C LEU A 200 -4.37 -4.79 -15.16
N ILE A 201 -4.40 -5.85 -15.99
CA ILE A 201 -5.54 -6.78 -16.00
C ILE A 201 -5.66 -7.50 -14.64
N ALA A 202 -4.53 -7.91 -14.04
CA ALA A 202 -4.51 -8.50 -12.71
C ALA A 202 -5.08 -7.54 -11.65
N TYR A 203 -4.74 -6.25 -11.74
CA TYR A 203 -5.28 -5.22 -10.85
C TYR A 203 -6.79 -5.00 -11.03
N ILE A 204 -7.27 -4.93 -12.27
CA ILE A 204 -8.71 -4.82 -12.55
C ILE A 204 -9.46 -6.02 -11.96
N THR A 205 -8.90 -7.21 -12.10
CA THR A 205 -9.48 -8.45 -11.55
C THR A 205 -9.47 -8.46 -10.03
N PHE A 206 -8.41 -7.94 -9.39
CA PHE A 206 -8.39 -7.72 -7.95
C PHE A 206 -9.51 -6.76 -7.51
N ASN A 207 -9.74 -5.66 -8.23
CA ASN A 207 -10.85 -4.75 -7.93
C ASN A 207 -12.21 -5.42 -8.12
N PHE A 208 -12.40 -6.28 -9.13
CA PHE A 208 -13.63 -7.06 -9.24
C PHE A 208 -13.83 -7.99 -8.05
N TRP A 209 -12.78 -8.66 -7.60
CA TRP A 209 -12.87 -9.52 -6.42
C TRP A 209 -13.31 -8.73 -5.19
N MET A 210 -12.76 -7.52 -4.98
CA MET A 210 -13.14 -6.61 -3.90
C MET A 210 -14.61 -6.15 -3.98
N ILE A 211 -15.13 -5.94 -5.18
CA ILE A 211 -16.54 -5.55 -5.40
C ILE A 211 -17.47 -6.74 -5.14
N SER A 212 -17.08 -7.94 -5.61
CA SER A 212 -17.92 -9.14 -5.59
C SER A 212 -17.93 -9.88 -4.25
N ASN A 213 -16.86 -9.80 -3.46
CA ASN A 213 -16.78 -10.40 -2.13
C ASN A 213 -16.59 -9.31 -1.08
N PRO A 214 -17.67 -8.64 -0.61
CA PRO A 214 -17.58 -7.91 0.65
C PRO A 214 -17.31 -8.97 1.72
N LEU A 215 -16.05 -9.08 2.17
CA LEU A 215 -15.67 -10.05 3.19
C LEU A 215 -16.57 -9.85 4.41
N ASN A 216 -17.47 -10.80 4.66
CA ASN A 216 -18.18 -10.88 5.93
C ASN A 216 -17.14 -11.29 6.97
N GLU A 217 -16.88 -10.40 7.90
CA GLU A 217 -16.08 -10.69 9.08
C GLU A 217 -16.70 -11.87 9.83
N THR A 218 -16.19 -13.08 9.63
CA THR A 218 -16.16 -14.01 10.75
C THR A 218 -14.88 -13.66 11.51
N PRO A 219 -14.94 -12.98 12.67
CA PRO A 219 -13.76 -12.80 13.48
C PRO A 219 -13.15 -14.17 13.71
N ILE A 220 -11.90 -14.35 13.30
CA ILE A 220 -11.14 -15.53 13.69
C ILE A 220 -11.02 -15.38 15.21
N HIS A 221 -11.80 -16.17 15.94
CA HIS A 221 -11.67 -16.29 17.37
C HIS A 221 -10.36 -17.05 17.59
N ILE A 222 -9.25 -16.33 17.50
CA ILE A 222 -7.98 -16.82 18.01
C ILE A 222 -8.22 -16.86 19.51
N GLU A 223 -8.43 -18.07 20.05
CA GLU A 223 -8.23 -18.31 21.47
C GLU A 223 -6.88 -17.68 21.79
N GLN A 224 -6.90 -16.57 22.53
CA GLN A 224 -5.68 -15.90 22.96
C GLN A 224 -4.77 -16.98 23.53
N PRO A 225 -3.59 -17.26 22.93
CA PRO A 225 -2.62 -18.07 23.64
C PRO A 225 -2.21 -17.19 24.82
N GLY A 226 -2.85 -17.41 25.96
CA GLY A 226 -2.67 -16.61 27.16
C GLY A 226 -1.18 -16.56 27.47
N LEU A 227 -0.54 -15.45 27.12
CA LEU A 227 0.83 -15.18 27.48
C LEU A 227 0.76 -14.73 28.94
N ASP A 228 0.68 -15.71 29.82
CA ASP A 228 0.61 -15.51 31.26
C ASP A 228 1.91 -14.83 31.69
N TRP A 229 1.88 -13.53 31.97
CA TRP A 229 3.07 -12.74 32.33
C TRP A 229 3.67 -13.15 33.69
N SER A 230 3.02 -14.07 34.39
CA SER A 230 3.46 -14.70 35.64
C SER A 230 4.78 -15.48 35.50
N TYR A 231 5.26 -15.78 34.29
CA TYR A 231 6.57 -16.43 34.05
C TYR A 231 7.79 -15.49 34.16
N LEU A 232 7.61 -14.17 34.27
CA LEU A 232 8.73 -13.23 34.48
C LEU A 232 9.39 -13.34 35.87
N ASN A 233 8.83 -14.15 36.78
CA ASN A 233 9.43 -14.43 38.08
C ASN A 233 10.49 -15.55 38.07
N VAL A 234 10.76 -16.18 36.91
CA VAL A 234 11.82 -17.19 36.80
C VAL A 234 13.16 -16.52 36.50
N LEU A 235 13.66 -15.74 37.47
CA LEU A 235 15.06 -15.31 37.56
C LEU A 235 15.95 -16.37 38.26
N SER A 236 15.54 -17.63 38.26
CA SER A 236 16.44 -18.74 38.56
C SER A 236 17.17 -19.12 37.26
N LEU A 237 18.44 -18.72 37.19
CA LEU A 237 19.39 -18.88 36.08
C LEU A 237 19.64 -20.35 35.68
N ASP A 238 18.66 -21.01 35.04
CA ASP A 238 18.88 -22.28 34.34
C ASP A 238 18.94 -22.05 32.83
N TRP A 239 20.11 -22.29 32.23
CA TRP A 239 20.34 -22.11 30.78
C TRP A 239 19.43 -23.01 29.93
N GLN A 240 19.04 -24.18 30.45
CA GLN A 240 18.08 -25.07 29.81
C GLN A 240 16.67 -24.46 29.74
N ALA A 241 16.25 -23.73 30.78
CA ALA A 241 14.98 -23.01 30.77
C ALA A 241 14.99 -21.87 29.75
N VAL A 242 16.12 -21.16 29.60
CA VAL A 242 16.29 -20.12 28.57
C VAL A 242 16.17 -20.70 27.16
N ILE A 243 16.83 -21.83 26.87
CA ILE A 243 16.75 -22.48 25.55
C ILE A 243 15.33 -22.96 25.25
N LEU A 244 14.67 -23.62 26.21
CA LEU A 244 13.28 -24.07 26.04
C LEU A 244 12.31 -22.90 25.87
N TYR A 245 12.54 -21.79 26.58
CA TYR A 245 11.75 -20.58 26.46
C TYR A 245 11.94 -19.90 25.09
N LEU A 246 13.19 -19.78 24.63
CA LEU A 246 13.50 -19.27 23.28
C LEU A 246 12.88 -20.15 22.19
N SER A 247 12.96 -21.48 22.36
CA SER A 247 12.35 -22.43 21.43
C SER A 247 10.82 -22.30 21.41
N LYS A 248 10.19 -22.04 22.56
CA LYS A 248 8.73 -21.88 22.65
C LYS A 248 8.26 -20.53 22.12
N ILE A 249 9.01 -19.45 22.36
CA ILE A 249 8.78 -18.17 21.69
C ILE A 249 8.92 -18.35 20.18
N PHE A 250 9.98 -19.01 19.73
CA PHE A 250 10.24 -19.21 18.30
C PHE A 250 9.17 -20.10 17.65
N SER A 251 8.73 -21.18 18.31
CA SER A 251 7.64 -22.02 17.79
C SER A 251 6.31 -21.30 17.78
N ASN A 252 6.02 -20.47 18.80
CA ASN A 252 4.81 -19.67 18.84
C ASN A 252 4.84 -18.56 17.79
N LEU A 253 6.00 -17.96 17.54
CA LEU A 253 6.20 -16.95 16.51
C LEU A 253 6.09 -17.56 15.11
N LEU A 254 6.65 -18.75 14.88
CA LEU A 254 6.45 -19.49 13.64
C LEU A 254 4.98 -19.91 13.47
N GLY A 255 4.35 -20.47 14.51
CA GLY A 255 2.95 -20.85 14.47
C GLY A 255 2.03 -19.66 14.18
N PHE A 256 2.35 -18.50 14.75
CA PHE A 256 1.72 -17.23 14.43
C PHE A 256 1.94 -16.83 12.96
N LEU A 257 3.19 -16.85 12.47
CA LEU A 257 3.50 -16.51 11.07
C LEU A 257 2.80 -17.44 10.06
N TRP A 258 2.64 -18.72 10.39
CA TRP A 258 1.89 -19.68 9.58
C TRP A 258 0.38 -19.52 9.70
N SER A 259 -0.11 -18.91 10.79
CA SER A 259 -1.52 -18.60 11.00
C SER A 259 -1.95 -17.27 10.39
N ILE A 260 -1.01 -16.46 9.89
CA ILE A 260 -1.31 -15.26 9.13
C ILE A 260 -2.02 -15.68 7.84
N SER A 261 -3.19 -15.08 7.57
CA SER A 261 -4.00 -15.37 6.38
C SER A 261 -3.21 -15.08 5.10
N ASP A 262 -3.35 -15.91 4.07
CA ASP A 262 -2.75 -15.66 2.74
C ASP A 262 -3.13 -14.27 2.18
N GLN A 263 -4.29 -13.76 2.60
CA GLN A 263 -4.79 -12.43 2.25
C GLN A 263 -3.96 -11.29 2.87
N PHE A 264 -3.39 -11.50 4.06
CA PHE A 264 -2.50 -10.53 4.72
C PHE A 264 -1.29 -10.23 3.85
N ILE A 265 -0.63 -11.27 3.33
CA ILE A 265 0.61 -11.13 2.56
C ILE A 265 0.35 -10.37 1.26
N ILE A 266 -0.70 -10.74 0.54
CA ILE A 266 -1.09 -10.09 -0.72
C ILE A 266 -1.44 -8.62 -0.48
N SER A 267 -2.23 -8.35 0.57
CA SER A 267 -2.62 -6.99 0.96
C SER A 267 -1.42 -6.14 1.38
N LEU A 268 -0.47 -6.72 2.10
CA LEU A 268 0.76 -6.06 2.54
C LEU A 268 1.67 -5.73 1.36
N PHE A 269 1.92 -6.66 0.44
CA PHE A 269 2.70 -6.40 -0.78
C PHE A 269 2.09 -5.33 -1.67
N TYR A 270 0.77 -5.42 -1.90
CA TYR A 270 0.02 -4.43 -2.66
C TYR A 270 0.20 -3.02 -2.05
N ARG A 271 0.06 -2.91 -0.73
CA ARG A 271 0.18 -1.62 -0.03
C ARG A 271 1.60 -1.08 0.00
N PHE A 272 2.62 -1.94 0.10
CA PHE A 272 4.01 -1.52 -0.09
C PHE A 272 4.25 -0.94 -1.49
N GLY A 273 3.60 -1.51 -2.52
CA GLY A 273 3.58 -0.96 -3.87
C GLY A 273 2.98 0.44 -3.92
N VAL A 274 1.79 0.63 -3.34
CA VAL A 274 1.12 1.95 -3.28
C VAL A 274 1.97 2.99 -2.54
N ILE A 275 2.59 2.61 -1.42
CA ILE A 275 3.49 3.48 -0.65
C ILE A 275 4.75 3.84 -1.47
N TYR A 276 5.33 2.88 -2.17
CA TYR A 276 6.47 3.12 -3.07
C TYR A 276 6.12 4.11 -4.18
N ALA A 277 4.95 3.96 -4.81
CA ALA A 277 4.47 4.92 -5.79
C ALA A 277 4.27 6.31 -5.19
N GLY A 278 3.68 6.42 -3.99
CA GLY A 278 3.52 7.69 -3.30
C GLY A 278 4.85 8.40 -3.05
N ILE A 279 5.91 7.66 -2.69
CA ILE A 279 7.26 8.21 -2.52
C ILE A 279 7.79 8.75 -3.86
N ARG A 280 7.53 8.07 -4.97
CA ARG A 280 7.92 8.53 -6.31
C ARG A 280 7.15 9.79 -6.71
N ILE A 281 5.83 9.84 -6.51
CA ILE A 281 5.01 11.04 -6.76
C ILE A 281 5.56 12.23 -5.99
N VAL A 282 5.82 12.07 -4.69
CA VAL A 282 6.42 13.13 -3.86
C VAL A 282 7.81 13.55 -4.37
N THR A 283 8.59 12.61 -4.90
CA THR A 283 9.92 12.91 -5.47
C THR A 283 9.80 13.67 -6.80
N LEU A 284 8.84 13.32 -7.65
CA LEU A 284 8.58 14.01 -8.91
C LEU A 284 8.08 15.44 -8.67
N LEU A 285 7.20 15.64 -7.70
CA LEU A 285 6.77 16.97 -7.27
C LEU A 285 7.92 17.83 -6.75
N ARG A 286 8.98 17.20 -6.20
CA ARG A 286 10.18 17.93 -5.76
C ARG A 286 11.02 18.45 -6.91
N LEU A 287 11.16 17.66 -7.96
CA LEU A 287 11.97 18.00 -9.13
C LEU A 287 11.30 19.09 -9.99
N SER A 288 9.97 19.08 -10.08
CA SER A 288 9.20 20.09 -10.82
C SER A 288 9.36 21.51 -10.24
N GLU A 289 9.51 21.63 -8.92
CA GLU A 289 9.62 22.93 -8.23
C GLU A 289 11.03 23.54 -8.32
N GLU A 290 12.07 22.74 -8.61
CA GLU A 290 13.43 23.28 -8.86
C GLU A 290 13.53 24.03 -10.21
N THR A 291 12.53 23.89 -11.09
CA THR A 291 12.51 24.51 -12.42
C THR A 291 11.95 25.94 -12.45
N ASP A 292 11.21 26.40 -11.42
CA ASP A 292 10.59 27.74 -11.39
C ASP A 292 10.96 28.56 -10.13
N PRO A 293 11.97 29.46 -10.20
CA PRO A 293 12.47 30.19 -9.04
C PRO A 293 11.61 31.39 -8.57
N PHE A 294 10.36 31.57 -9.06
CA PHE A 294 9.63 32.84 -8.90
C PHE A 294 8.34 32.84 -8.06
N GLU A 295 7.84 31.73 -7.51
CA GLU A 295 6.64 31.77 -6.66
C GLU A 295 6.94 31.47 -5.18
N SER A 296 7.19 32.54 -4.42
CA SER A 296 7.36 32.54 -2.96
C SER A 296 6.03 32.55 -2.19
N ASN A 297 4.98 31.91 -2.70
CA ASN A 297 3.78 31.66 -1.92
C ASN A 297 3.94 30.34 -1.15
N VAL A 298 3.23 30.20 -0.03
CA VAL A 298 3.18 28.93 0.72
C VAL A 298 2.55 27.87 -0.18
N SER A 299 3.37 27.27 -1.04
CA SER A 299 2.90 26.42 -2.12
C SER A 299 2.17 25.24 -1.49
N PHE A 300 1.01 24.89 -2.05
CA PHE A 300 0.25 23.70 -1.69
C PHE A 300 1.17 22.45 -1.59
N ILE A 301 2.22 22.41 -2.42
CA ILE A 301 3.26 21.39 -2.43
C ILE A 301 4.08 21.39 -1.12
N GLY A 302 4.39 22.56 -0.55
CA GLY A 302 5.06 22.70 0.74
C GLY A 302 4.24 22.13 1.91
N VAL A 303 2.93 22.36 1.91
CA VAL A 303 2.00 21.76 2.89
C VAL A 303 1.91 20.25 2.69
N LEU A 304 1.78 19.81 1.44
CA LEU A 304 1.75 18.38 1.10
C LEU A 304 3.02 17.66 1.58
N ARG A 305 4.20 18.27 1.38
CA ARG A 305 5.50 17.77 1.85
C ARG A 305 5.54 17.59 3.36
N LEU A 306 4.94 18.53 4.10
CA LEU A 306 4.86 18.48 5.56
C LEU A 306 3.97 17.31 6.02
N LEU A 307 2.86 17.08 5.32
CA LEU A 307 1.83 16.11 5.67
C LEU A 307 2.01 14.74 5.00
N VAL A 308 3.10 14.46 4.29
CA VAL A 308 3.32 13.17 3.61
C VAL A 308 3.15 11.97 4.56
N LYS A 309 3.78 12.01 5.74
CA LYS A 309 3.71 10.90 6.71
C LYS A 309 2.29 10.64 7.23
N PRO A 310 1.57 11.66 7.77
CA PRO A 310 0.19 11.43 8.21
C PRO A 310 -0.74 11.05 7.05
N LEU A 311 -0.54 11.59 5.85
CA LEU A 311 -1.32 11.18 4.66
C LEU A 311 -1.11 9.71 4.32
N PHE A 312 0.12 9.19 4.40
CA PHE A 312 0.37 7.76 4.20
C PHE A 312 -0.32 6.89 5.24
N VAL A 313 -0.31 7.28 6.52
CA VAL A 313 -1.05 6.54 7.56
C VAL A 313 -2.55 6.56 7.27
N ALA A 314 -3.11 7.70 6.87
CA ALA A 314 -4.52 7.84 6.52
C ALA A 314 -4.88 6.95 5.32
N MET A 315 -4.13 7.03 4.21
CA MET A 315 -4.34 6.20 3.02
C MET A 315 -4.19 4.70 3.31
N TYR A 316 -3.24 4.34 4.18
CA TYR A 316 -3.01 2.96 4.56
C TYR A 316 -4.15 2.39 5.40
N THR A 317 -4.59 3.15 6.41
CA THR A 317 -5.73 2.81 7.27
C THR A 317 -7.00 2.69 6.44
N TYR A 318 -7.18 3.58 5.48
CA TYR A 318 -8.25 3.52 4.51
C TYR A 318 -8.24 2.20 3.71
N SER A 319 -7.10 1.83 3.11
CA SER A 319 -6.96 0.58 2.36
C SER A 319 -7.25 -0.64 3.23
N LEU A 320 -6.89 -0.59 4.52
CA LEU A 320 -7.26 -1.59 5.53
C LEU A 320 -8.76 -1.70 5.72
N MET A 321 -9.44 -0.58 5.90
CA MET A 321 -10.88 -0.58 6.12
C MET A 321 -11.67 -1.08 4.91
N ILE A 322 -11.20 -0.79 3.70
CA ILE A 322 -11.80 -1.32 2.48
C ILE A 322 -11.58 -2.82 2.36
N HIS A 323 -10.36 -3.29 2.64
CA HIS A 323 -10.05 -4.71 2.59
C HIS A 323 -10.93 -5.53 3.55
N HIS A 324 -11.16 -5.03 4.76
CA HIS A 324 -12.04 -5.69 5.74
C HIS A 324 -13.54 -5.44 5.50
N GLY A 325 -13.94 -4.82 4.38
CA GLY A 325 -15.36 -4.65 4.04
C GLY A 325 -16.12 -3.66 4.92
N HIS A 326 -15.46 -2.83 5.74
CA HIS A 326 -16.14 -1.91 6.66
C HIS A 326 -16.89 -0.75 5.97
N PHE A 327 -16.71 -0.55 4.66
CA PHE A 327 -17.33 0.51 3.87
C PHE A 327 -18.19 -0.03 2.70
N THR A 328 -18.99 -1.06 2.92
CA THR A 328 -19.62 -1.87 1.85
C THR A 328 -20.34 -1.11 0.72
N ALA A 329 -21.31 -0.23 0.97
CA ALA A 329 -22.12 0.34 -0.12
C ALA A 329 -21.47 1.56 -0.82
N TYR A 330 -20.88 2.47 -0.04
CA TYR A 330 -20.26 3.69 -0.58
C TYR A 330 -18.94 3.37 -1.29
N SER A 331 -18.20 2.33 -0.87
CA SER A 331 -16.93 1.94 -1.50
C SER A 331 -17.10 1.34 -2.90
N GLN A 332 -18.18 0.58 -3.16
CA GLN A 332 -18.37 -0.11 -4.44
C GLN A 332 -18.43 0.85 -5.63
N PHE A 333 -19.13 1.98 -5.48
CA PHE A 333 -19.19 3.01 -6.53
C PHE A 333 -17.80 3.57 -6.84
N PHE A 334 -17.03 3.92 -5.81
CA PHE A 334 -15.69 4.46 -6.03
C PHE A 334 -14.71 3.41 -6.55
N GLN A 335 -14.84 2.13 -6.18
CA GLN A 335 -14.04 1.05 -6.77
C GLN A 335 -14.30 0.93 -8.28
N TRP A 336 -15.54 1.06 -8.74
CA TRP A 336 -15.84 1.15 -10.18
C TRP A 336 -15.21 2.38 -10.83
N LEU A 337 -15.30 3.54 -10.17
CA LEU A 337 -14.64 4.75 -10.63
C LEU A 337 -13.11 4.58 -10.70
N ASN A 338 -12.53 3.82 -9.76
CA ASN A 338 -11.11 3.50 -9.71
C ASN A 338 -10.65 2.72 -10.93
N ILE A 339 -11.45 1.72 -11.33
CA ILE A 339 -11.15 0.89 -12.49
C ILE A 339 -11.10 1.78 -13.74
N LEU A 340 -12.12 2.63 -13.91
CA LEU A 340 -12.18 3.58 -15.03
C LEU A 340 -11.02 4.57 -15.01
N TRP A 341 -10.72 5.13 -13.84
CA TRP A 341 -9.60 6.05 -13.64
C TRP A 341 -8.25 5.40 -13.96
N SER A 342 -8.01 4.18 -13.45
CA SER A 342 -6.76 3.46 -13.66
C SER A 342 -6.55 3.08 -15.13
N ILE A 343 -7.63 2.67 -15.81
CA ILE A 343 -7.62 2.44 -17.26
C ILE A 343 -7.27 3.74 -17.99
N GLY A 344 -7.94 4.85 -17.67
CA GLY A 344 -7.70 6.16 -18.29
C GLY A 344 -6.26 6.65 -18.11
N VAL A 345 -5.74 6.62 -16.88
CA VAL A 345 -4.36 6.99 -16.59
C VAL A 345 -3.36 6.09 -17.32
N TYR A 346 -3.64 4.79 -17.44
CA TYR A 346 -2.79 3.87 -18.19
C TYR A 346 -2.81 4.14 -19.69
N VAL A 347 -3.97 4.52 -20.24
CA VAL A 347 -4.11 4.97 -21.63
C VAL A 347 -3.23 6.19 -21.87
N ASP A 348 -3.36 7.22 -21.03
CA ASP A 348 -2.56 8.44 -21.13
C ASP A 348 -1.05 8.15 -21.01
N ALA A 349 -0.66 7.30 -20.05
CA ALA A 349 0.73 6.89 -19.88
C ALA A 349 1.28 6.17 -21.12
N THR A 350 0.45 5.36 -21.78
CA THR A 350 0.82 4.66 -23.01
C THR A 350 0.94 5.63 -24.19
N PHE A 351 0.04 6.61 -24.30
CA PHE A 351 0.11 7.65 -25.33
C PHE A 351 1.33 8.55 -25.16
N LEU A 352 1.65 8.97 -23.94
CA LEU A 352 2.86 9.76 -23.68
C LEU A 352 4.13 8.97 -24.03
N ALA A 353 4.17 7.67 -23.70
CA ALA A 353 5.28 6.81 -24.10
C ALA A 353 5.42 6.71 -25.63
N TYR A 354 4.30 6.74 -26.36
CA TYR A 354 4.28 6.76 -27.82
C TYR A 354 4.75 8.12 -28.40
N GLU A 355 4.36 9.25 -27.82
CA GLU A 355 4.77 10.60 -28.28
C GLU A 355 6.25 10.91 -28.03
N ASP A 356 6.82 10.45 -26.91
CA ASP A 356 8.26 10.58 -26.61
C ASP A 356 9.16 9.72 -27.52
N SER A 357 8.62 9.17 -28.62
CA SER A 357 9.44 8.64 -29.71
C SER A 357 9.97 9.80 -30.55
N PRO A 358 11.29 9.97 -30.73
CA PRO A 358 11.73 10.42 -32.04
C PRO A 358 11.16 9.40 -33.03
N SER A 359 10.44 9.87 -34.05
CA SER A 359 9.83 9.05 -35.10
C SER A 359 10.84 8.06 -35.66
N LEU A 360 10.88 6.85 -35.10
CA LEU A 360 11.62 5.73 -35.67
C LEU A 360 10.98 5.31 -37.00
N VAL A 361 9.88 5.94 -37.44
CA VAL A 361 9.34 5.84 -38.81
C VAL A 361 10.24 6.54 -39.85
N ASP A 362 11.11 7.47 -39.45
CA ASP A 362 12.04 8.14 -40.39
C ASP A 362 13.32 7.34 -40.66
N HIS A 363 13.69 6.38 -39.81
CA HIS A 363 14.89 5.55 -40.03
C HIS A 363 14.65 4.32 -40.93
N TRP A 364 13.41 4.02 -41.31
CA TRP A 364 13.07 2.86 -42.15
C TRP A 364 12.61 3.29 -43.55
N LYS A 365 12.63 4.60 -43.82
CA LYS A 365 12.26 5.18 -45.12
C LYS A 365 13.35 6.01 -45.78
N THR A 366 14.60 5.92 -45.33
CA THR A 366 15.73 6.41 -46.14
C THR A 366 16.88 5.39 -46.14
N GLU A 367 17.07 4.86 -47.35
CA GLU A 367 18.10 3.95 -47.89
C GLU A 367 17.91 2.43 -47.69
#